data_AF-A0A959BFY2-F1
#
_entry.id   AF-A0A959BFY2-F1
#
_cell.length_a   1.000
_cell.length_b   1.000
_cell.length_c   1.000
_cell.angle_alpha   90.00
_cell.angle_beta   90.00
_cell.angle_gamma   90.00
#
_symmetry.space_group_name_H-M   'P 1'
#
loop_
_entity.id
_entity.type
_entity.pdbx_description
1 polymer ?
#
loop_
_entity_poly.entity_id
_entity_poly.type
_entity_poly.pdbx_seq_one_letter_code
_entity_poly.pdbx_strand_id
1 'polypeptide(L)'
;MGQKFSVALPSSKLMSGAAVADDLVRSGEKAGQHLIRLKDATPQLGETLGFSIRESKILLSGRAVTHGRFDFVISKNGQLSLGAGRHTLSGGAKEVLAAGQLKIYNGQITRINNWSGHYQPSIEESKLFPDLLRKLGVNVSGAKLQLYNREGQLIETISLP
;
A
#
# COMPACT_ATOMS: atom_id res chain seq x y z
N MET A 1 -37.92 12.29 -12.95
CA MET A 1 -37.67 11.11 -12.08
C MET A 1 -36.16 10.97 -11.91
N GLY A 2 -35.57 11.62 -10.90
CA GLY A 2 -34.12 11.63 -10.69
C GLY A 2 -33.82 11.20 -9.26
N GLN A 3 -33.32 9.98 -9.07
CA GLN A 3 -32.92 9.49 -7.75
C GLN A 3 -31.50 9.97 -7.45
N LYS A 4 -31.39 10.87 -6.48
CA LYS A 4 -30.11 11.27 -5.86
C LYS A 4 -29.67 10.16 -4.91
N PHE A 5 -28.55 9.50 -5.20
CA PHE A 5 -27.88 8.66 -4.21
C PHE A 5 -26.97 9.54 -3.35
N SER A 6 -27.44 9.87 -2.14
CA SER A 6 -26.60 10.39 -1.07
C SER A 6 -26.11 9.21 -0.25
N VAL A 7 -24.82 8.85 -0.38
CA VAL A 7 -24.19 7.89 0.53
C VAL A 7 -23.59 8.70 1.67
N ALA A 8 -24.28 8.68 2.82
CA ALA A 8 -23.74 9.18 4.07
C ALA A 8 -22.51 8.35 4.46
N LEU A 9 -21.37 9.00 4.65
CA LEU A 9 -20.19 8.39 5.25
C LEU A 9 -20.50 8.09 6.73
N PRO A 10 -20.32 6.86 7.21
CA PRO A 10 -20.51 6.57 8.62
C PRO A 10 -19.39 7.20 9.45
N SER A 11 -19.79 8.01 10.43
CA SER A 11 -18.93 8.58 11.46
C SER A 11 -18.17 7.48 12.21
N SER A 12 -16.84 7.65 12.26
CA SER A 12 -15.86 7.03 13.17
C SER A 12 -16.35 5.80 13.97
N LYS A 13 -16.33 4.63 13.34
CA LYS A 13 -16.36 3.36 14.06
C LYS A 13 -14.93 2.85 14.16
N LEU A 14 -14.38 2.79 15.38
CA LEU A 14 -13.15 2.04 15.66
C LEU A 14 -13.41 0.58 15.31
N MET A 15 -13.05 0.18 14.08
CA MET A 15 -13.06 -1.21 13.64
C MET A 15 -11.86 -1.91 14.29
N SER A 16 -12.10 -3.03 14.97
CA SER A 16 -11.02 -3.86 15.48
C SER A 16 -10.16 -4.35 14.30
N GLY A 17 -8.86 -4.55 14.50
CA GLY A 17 -7.94 -4.93 13.43
C GLY A 17 -8.35 -6.18 12.63
N ALA A 18 -9.14 -7.07 13.22
CA ALA A 18 -9.70 -8.24 12.55
C ALA A 18 -10.83 -7.91 11.56
N ALA A 19 -11.67 -6.91 11.85
CA ALA A 19 -12.74 -6.47 10.95
C ALA A 19 -12.22 -5.66 9.75
N VAL A 20 -11.11 -4.93 9.94
CA VAL A 20 -10.39 -4.27 8.84
C VAL A 20 -9.77 -5.30 7.90
N ALA A 21 -9.20 -6.38 8.46
CA ALA A 21 -8.68 -7.49 7.67
C ALA A 21 -9.80 -8.22 6.91
N ASP A 22 -10.95 -8.50 7.52
CA ASP A 22 -12.08 -9.17 6.84
C ASP A 22 -12.67 -8.32 5.70
N ASP A 23 -12.78 -6.99 5.86
CA ASP A 23 -13.24 -6.09 4.78
C ASP A 23 -12.20 -5.96 3.64
N LEU A 24 -10.91 -5.92 3.98
CA LEU A 24 -9.81 -5.95 3.01
C LEU A 24 -9.77 -7.27 2.26
N VAL A 25 -9.97 -8.40 2.95
CA VAL A 25 -10.03 -9.75 2.37
C VAL A 25 -11.27 -9.87 1.49
N ARG A 26 -12.47 -9.46 1.91
CA ARG A 26 -13.69 -9.48 1.07
C ARG A 26 -13.59 -8.56 -0.13
N SER A 27 -12.98 -7.39 0.02
CA SER A 27 -12.62 -6.51 -1.10
C SER A 27 -11.61 -7.21 -2.03
N GLY A 28 -10.65 -7.94 -1.45
CA GLY A 28 -9.66 -8.78 -2.12
C GLY A 28 -10.23 -10.04 -2.78
N GLU A 29 -11.33 -10.61 -2.29
CA GLU A 29 -11.99 -11.80 -2.83
C GLU A 29 -12.98 -11.46 -3.95
N LYS A 30 -13.69 -10.32 -3.85
CA LYS A 30 -14.32 -9.69 -5.03
C LYS A 30 -13.27 -9.34 -6.09
N ALA A 31 -12.04 -9.09 -5.65
CA ALA A 31 -10.85 -8.89 -6.45
C ALA A 31 -10.01 -10.17 -6.60
N GLY A 32 -10.61 -11.38 -6.61
CA GLY A 32 -9.92 -12.63 -6.95
C GLY A 32 -9.22 -12.62 -8.33
N GLN A 33 -9.39 -11.53 -9.09
CA GLN A 33 -8.75 -11.19 -10.36
C GLN A 33 -7.59 -10.16 -10.23
N HIS A 34 -7.24 -9.69 -9.03
CA HIS A 34 -6.42 -8.49 -8.78
C HIS A 34 -5.26 -8.74 -7.79
N LEU A 35 -4.79 -9.99 -7.72
CA LEU A 35 -3.64 -10.37 -6.91
C LEU A 35 -2.35 -10.19 -7.70
N ILE A 36 -1.41 -9.42 -7.14
CA ILE A 36 -0.12 -9.20 -7.77
C ILE A 36 0.78 -10.40 -7.52
N ARG A 37 1.17 -11.08 -8.60
CA ARG A 37 2.03 -12.27 -8.56
C ARG A 37 3.51 -11.92 -8.46
N LEU A 38 4.23 -12.78 -7.77
CA LEU A 38 5.69 -12.76 -7.72
C LEU A 38 6.28 -12.99 -9.12
N LYS A 39 7.12 -12.06 -9.58
CA LYS A 39 7.85 -12.15 -10.85
C LYS A 39 9.14 -12.95 -10.71
N ASP A 40 9.86 -12.72 -9.61
CA ASP A 40 11.17 -13.30 -9.36
C ASP A 40 11.33 -13.68 -7.88
N ALA A 41 11.63 -14.95 -7.63
CA ALA A 41 11.84 -15.50 -6.30
C ALA A 41 13.30 -15.45 -5.82
N THR A 42 14.24 -14.99 -6.66
CA THR A 42 15.69 -14.93 -6.38
C THR A 42 15.96 -14.11 -5.13
N PRO A 43 16.42 -14.68 -4.00
CA PRO A 43 16.66 -13.95 -2.75
C PRO A 43 17.59 -12.76 -2.94
N GLN A 44 17.24 -11.61 -2.37
CA GLN A 44 18.07 -10.41 -2.34
C GLN A 44 18.11 -9.89 -0.88
N LEU A 45 19.21 -9.24 -0.51
CA LEU A 45 19.40 -8.71 0.85
C LEU A 45 18.46 -7.52 1.08
N GLY A 46 17.62 -7.61 2.12
CA GLY A 46 16.73 -6.54 2.55
C GLY A 46 16.48 -6.57 4.05
N GLU A 47 16.01 -5.45 4.59
CA GLU A 47 15.66 -5.28 6.00
C GLU A 47 14.17 -4.93 6.13
N THR A 48 13.44 -5.73 6.90
CA THR A 48 12.08 -5.37 7.33
C THR A 48 12.18 -4.41 8.51
N LEU A 49 11.58 -3.24 8.36
CA LEU A 49 11.57 -2.21 9.38
C LEU A 49 10.33 -2.34 10.27
N GLY A 50 10.53 -2.41 11.58
CA GLY A 50 9.43 -2.28 12.52
C GLY A 50 8.83 -0.87 12.46
N PHE A 51 7.50 -0.74 12.45
CA PHE A 51 6.82 0.56 12.44
C PHE A 51 5.53 0.53 13.26
N SER A 52 4.99 1.72 13.53
CA SER A 52 3.64 1.91 14.05
C SER A 52 2.92 3.01 13.29
N ILE A 53 1.59 2.96 13.28
CA ILE A 53 0.75 4.03 12.74
C ILE A 53 0.14 4.77 13.94
N ARG A 54 0.44 6.08 14.06
CA ARG A 54 -0.14 6.96 15.09
C ARG A 54 -0.60 8.24 14.44
N GLU A 55 -1.82 8.68 14.76
CA GLU A 55 -2.42 9.89 14.16
C GLU A 55 -2.36 9.86 12.61
N SER A 56 -2.58 8.68 12.05
CA SER A 56 -2.49 8.40 10.61
C SER A 56 -1.11 8.62 9.97
N LYS A 57 -0.04 8.76 10.76
CA LYS A 57 1.36 8.87 10.33
C LYS A 57 2.13 7.57 10.61
N ILE A 58 3.12 7.29 9.77
CA ILE A 58 4.04 6.17 9.94
C ILE A 58 5.23 6.60 10.80
N LEU A 59 5.47 5.88 11.89
CA LEU A 59 6.63 6.03 12.76
C LEU A 59 7.47 4.75 12.71
N LEU A 60 8.72 4.84 12.26
CA LEU A 60 9.67 3.73 12.34
C LEU A 60 10.12 3.51 13.78
N SER A 61 10.32 2.25 14.14
CA SER A 61 10.73 1.86 15.50
C SER A 61 12.00 2.58 15.92
N GLY A 62 11.99 3.17 17.12
CA GLY A 62 13.11 3.94 17.65
C GLY A 62 13.29 5.33 17.03
N ARG A 63 12.38 5.79 16.15
CA ARG A 63 12.43 7.15 15.57
C ARG A 63 11.14 7.91 15.84
N ALA A 64 11.27 9.14 16.31
CA ALA A 64 10.14 10.05 16.50
C ALA A 64 9.46 10.42 15.18
N VAL A 65 10.22 10.44 14.08
CA VAL A 65 9.75 10.86 12.75
C VAL A 65 10.35 10.02 11.65
N THR A 66 9.52 9.64 10.67
CA THR A 66 9.94 8.89 9.48
C THR A 66 10.17 9.81 8.28
N HIS A 67 11.34 9.70 7.66
CA HIS A 67 11.70 10.37 6.41
C HIS A 67 12.43 9.39 5.50
N GLY A 68 12.15 9.44 4.19
CA GLY A 68 12.92 8.67 3.21
C GLY A 68 12.08 7.99 2.14
N ARG A 69 12.70 7.04 1.45
CA ARG A 69 12.03 6.12 0.52
C ARG A 69 12.08 4.72 1.10
N PHE A 70 10.96 4.03 1.06
CA PHE A 70 10.80 2.69 1.62
C PHE A 70 10.08 1.80 0.62
N ASP A 71 10.52 0.57 0.49
CA ASP A 71 9.73 -0.45 -0.18
C ASP A 71 8.56 -0.82 0.75
N PHE A 72 7.41 -1.14 0.17
CA PHE A 72 6.25 -1.61 0.92
C PHE A 72 5.60 -2.80 0.24
N VAL A 73 4.99 -3.67 1.07
CA VAL A 73 4.14 -4.78 0.63
C VAL A 73 2.91 -4.83 1.52
N ILE A 74 1.74 -5.06 0.92
CA ILE A 74 0.51 -5.41 1.64
C ILE A 74 0.18 -6.87 1.28
N SER A 75 0.28 -7.76 2.25
CA SER A 75 -0.04 -9.18 2.07
C SER A 75 -1.54 -9.40 1.83
N LYS A 76 -1.93 -10.59 1.36
CA LYS A 76 -3.35 -10.99 1.23
C LYS A 76 -4.16 -10.84 2.51
N ASN A 77 -3.48 -10.94 3.65
CA ASN A 77 -4.08 -10.88 4.97
C ASN A 77 -4.29 -9.43 5.43
N GLY A 78 -3.97 -8.44 4.58
CA GLY A 78 -4.01 -7.02 4.91
C GLY A 78 -2.83 -6.54 5.75
N GLN A 79 -1.80 -7.36 5.98
CA GLN A 79 -0.63 -6.91 6.74
C GLN A 79 0.30 -6.05 5.89
N LEU A 80 0.60 -4.85 6.37
CA LEU A 80 1.61 -3.94 5.78
C LEU A 80 2.99 -4.22 6.33
N SER A 81 3.96 -4.33 5.43
CA SER A 81 5.39 -4.45 5.72
C SER A 81 6.13 -3.31 5.05
N LEU A 82 7.07 -2.67 5.76
CA LEU A 82 7.94 -1.61 5.25
C LEU A 82 9.39 -2.06 5.33
N GLY A 83 10.21 -1.64 4.37
CA GLY A 83 11.62 -2.04 4.35
C GLY A 83 12.52 -1.13 3.56
N ALA A 84 13.81 -1.48 3.64
CA ALA A 84 14.86 -0.95 2.79
C ALA A 84 15.68 -2.13 2.25
N GLY A 85 15.96 -2.11 0.94
CA GLY A 85 16.68 -3.21 0.30
C GLY A 85 15.70 -4.30 -0.13
N ARG A 86 15.85 -4.71 -1.39
CA ARG A 86 14.90 -5.51 -2.13
C ARG A 86 14.93 -6.92 -1.51
N HIS A 87 13.75 -7.42 -1.11
CA HIS A 87 13.36 -8.86 -1.01
C HIS A 87 13.12 -9.55 0.33
N THR A 88 12.62 -8.87 1.37
CA THR A 88 12.12 -9.63 2.55
C THR A 88 10.77 -9.17 3.08
N LEU A 89 10.07 -8.27 2.36
CA LEU A 89 8.81 -7.72 2.87
C LEU A 89 7.60 -8.64 2.72
N SER A 90 7.64 -9.57 1.77
CA SER A 90 6.54 -10.51 1.55
C SER A 90 6.70 -11.83 2.28
N GLY A 91 7.85 -12.08 2.94
CA GLY A 91 8.12 -13.36 3.60
C GLY A 91 8.03 -14.59 2.67
N GLY A 92 8.28 -14.41 1.36
CA GLY A 92 8.14 -15.46 0.35
C GLY A 92 6.72 -15.64 -0.19
N ALA A 93 5.79 -14.71 0.08
CA ALA A 93 4.43 -14.79 -0.45
C ALA A 93 4.41 -14.76 -1.99
N LYS A 94 3.77 -15.76 -2.59
CA LYS A 94 3.61 -15.86 -4.06
C LYS A 94 2.74 -14.75 -4.65
N GLU A 95 1.87 -14.16 -3.82
CA GLU A 95 0.86 -13.21 -4.23
C GLU A 95 0.61 -12.19 -3.10
N VAL A 96 0.42 -10.92 -3.47
CA VAL A 96 0.22 -9.78 -2.56
C VAL A 96 -0.88 -8.85 -3.08
N LEU A 97 -1.45 -8.02 -2.20
CA LEU A 97 -2.45 -7.01 -2.58
C LEU A 97 -1.80 -5.73 -3.12
N ALA A 98 -0.61 -5.38 -2.63
CA ALA A 98 0.15 -4.23 -3.10
C ALA A 98 1.65 -4.47 -2.91
N ALA A 99 2.44 -3.90 -3.82
CA ALA A 99 3.89 -3.84 -3.68
C ALA A 99 4.45 -2.66 -4.47
N GLY A 100 5.38 -1.91 -3.89
CA GLY A 100 5.98 -0.74 -4.52
C GLY A 100 6.82 0.07 -3.56
N GLN A 101 6.91 1.39 -3.78
CA GLN A 101 7.65 2.29 -2.89
C GLN A 101 6.80 3.43 -2.37
N LEU A 102 7.11 3.86 -1.15
CA LEU A 102 6.59 5.05 -0.50
C LEU A 102 7.71 6.07 -0.35
N LYS A 103 7.42 7.34 -0.66
CA LYS A 103 8.22 8.47 -0.17
C LYS A 103 7.51 9.07 1.04
N ILE A 104 8.16 9.03 2.20
CA ILE A 104 7.63 9.52 3.46
C ILE A 104 8.37 10.78 3.87
N TYR A 105 7.62 11.80 4.30
CA TYR A 105 8.14 13.03 4.88
C TYR A 105 7.35 13.36 6.14
N ASN A 106 8.03 13.55 7.26
CA ASN A 106 7.43 13.78 8.57
C ASN A 106 6.34 12.75 8.94
N GLY A 107 6.59 11.47 8.65
CA GLY A 107 5.64 10.37 8.85
C GLY A 107 4.46 10.33 7.88
N GLN A 108 4.32 11.31 6.99
CA GLN A 108 3.25 11.37 5.99
C GLN A 108 3.73 10.82 4.64
N ILE A 109 2.87 10.05 3.97
CA ILE A 109 3.15 9.61 2.61
C ILE A 109 3.00 10.82 1.68
N THR A 110 4.05 11.11 0.91
CA THR A 110 4.06 12.19 -0.10
C THR A 110 4.03 11.62 -1.52
N ARG A 111 4.38 10.35 -1.68
CA ARG A 111 4.37 9.65 -2.96
C ARG A 111 4.21 8.16 -2.76
N ILE A 112 3.45 7.55 -3.66
CA ILE A 112 3.28 6.10 -3.82
C ILE A 112 3.70 5.77 -5.26
N ASN A 113 4.41 4.69 -5.47
CA ASN A 113 4.62 4.15 -6.82
C ASN A 113 4.47 2.62 -6.82
N ASN A 114 4.33 2.06 -8.02
CA ASN A 114 4.34 0.62 -8.27
C ASN A 114 5.71 0.09 -8.69
N TRP A 115 6.77 0.85 -8.41
CA TRP A 115 8.12 0.40 -8.67
C TRP A 115 8.49 -0.65 -7.63
N SER A 116 8.34 -1.91 -7.98
CA SER A 116 8.68 -3.03 -7.10
C SER A 116 9.74 -3.89 -7.77
N GLY A 117 10.67 -4.43 -6.97
CA GLY A 117 11.70 -5.33 -7.48
C GLY A 117 11.11 -6.69 -7.88
N HIS A 118 10.46 -7.36 -6.94
CA HIS A 118 10.01 -8.76 -7.06
C HIS A 118 8.58 -8.93 -7.55
N TYR A 119 7.78 -7.88 -7.43
CA TYR A 119 6.43 -7.84 -7.94
C TYR A 119 6.40 -6.90 -9.12
N GLN A 120 5.52 -7.16 -10.07
CA GLN A 120 5.31 -6.25 -11.20
C GLN A 120 3.83 -5.90 -11.29
N PRO A 121 3.33 -5.05 -10.37
CA PRO A 121 1.94 -4.63 -10.38
C PRO A 121 1.61 -3.93 -11.70
N SER A 122 0.48 -4.30 -12.30
CA SER A 122 -0.11 -3.58 -13.42
C SER A 122 -0.57 -2.18 -12.98
N ILE A 123 -0.81 -1.32 -13.97
CA ILE A 123 -1.33 0.04 -13.74
C ILE A 123 -2.67 -0.04 -13.00
N GLU A 124 -3.56 -0.95 -13.39
CA GLU A 124 -4.89 -1.11 -12.78
C GLU A 124 -4.83 -1.67 -11.35
N GLU A 125 -3.90 -2.58 -11.04
CA GLU A 125 -3.66 -3.02 -9.65
C GLU A 125 -3.12 -1.88 -8.79
N SER A 126 -2.21 -1.09 -9.36
CA SER A 126 -1.52 0.00 -8.66
C SER A 126 -2.45 1.15 -8.27
N LYS A 127 -3.54 1.36 -9.03
CA LYS A 127 -4.58 2.33 -8.70
C LYS A 127 -5.27 2.05 -7.37
N LEU A 128 -5.23 0.81 -6.87
CA LEU A 128 -5.82 0.44 -5.58
C LEU A 128 -4.93 0.75 -4.37
N PHE A 129 -3.64 1.03 -4.57
CA PHE A 129 -2.68 1.19 -3.47
C PHE A 129 -3.07 2.28 -2.46
N PRO A 130 -3.52 3.48 -2.88
CA PRO A 130 -3.95 4.51 -1.95
C PRO A 130 -5.08 4.07 -1.03
N ASP A 131 -6.05 3.33 -1.55
CA ASP A 131 -7.22 2.91 -0.79
C ASP A 131 -6.88 1.79 0.19
N LEU A 132 -6.01 0.86 -0.21
CA LEU A 132 -5.46 -0.15 0.69
C LEU A 132 -4.70 0.50 1.86
N LEU A 133 -3.85 1.50 1.60
CA LEU A 133 -3.12 2.24 2.64
C LEU A 133 -4.05 3.05 3.56
N ARG A 134 -5.11 3.66 3.00
CA ARG A 134 -6.15 4.36 3.78
C ARG A 134 -6.91 3.41 4.71
N LYS A 135 -7.29 2.23 4.22
CA LYS A 135 -7.96 1.19 5.02
C LYS A 135 -7.09 0.72 6.20
N LEU A 136 -5.77 0.80 6.06
CA LEU A 136 -4.80 0.51 7.13
C LEU A 136 -4.59 1.70 8.09
N GLY A 137 -5.29 2.80 7.90
CA GLY A 137 -5.22 3.99 8.75
C GLY A 137 -4.09 4.95 8.42
N VAL A 138 -3.42 4.80 7.28
CA VAL A 138 -2.36 5.75 6.85
C VAL A 138 -2.97 6.90 6.07
N ASN A 139 -2.54 8.13 6.36
CA ASN A 139 -2.92 9.29 5.56
C ASN A 139 -2.13 9.31 4.23
N VAL A 140 -2.86 9.41 3.12
CA VAL A 140 -2.33 9.54 1.75
C VAL A 140 -2.79 10.82 1.05
N SER A 141 -3.56 11.67 1.72
CA SER A 141 -4.10 12.89 1.12
C SER A 141 -3.00 13.86 0.72
N GLY A 142 -3.13 14.44 -0.47
CA GLY A 142 -2.10 15.29 -1.08
C GLY A 142 -0.86 14.54 -1.60
N ALA A 143 -0.78 13.22 -1.42
CA ALA A 143 0.30 12.44 -2.01
C ALA A 143 0.12 12.27 -3.53
N LYS A 144 1.20 11.92 -4.22
CA LYS A 144 1.17 11.57 -5.64
C LYS A 144 1.26 10.05 -5.83
N LEU A 145 0.34 9.46 -6.57
CA LEU A 145 0.47 8.11 -7.09
C LEU A 145 1.15 8.16 -8.46
N GLN A 146 2.28 7.48 -8.61
CA GLN A 146 3.02 7.37 -9.87
C GLN A 146 2.94 5.96 -10.41
N LEU A 147 2.44 5.83 -11.64
CA LEU A 147 2.18 4.56 -12.30
C LEU A 147 3.21 4.32 -13.40
N TYR A 148 3.98 3.25 -13.25
CA TYR A 148 5.00 2.82 -14.19
C TYR A 148 4.56 1.58 -14.95
N ASN A 149 4.88 1.48 -16.24
CA ASN A 149 4.67 0.25 -17.02
C ASN A 149 5.78 -0.78 -16.75
N ARG A 150 5.76 -1.89 -17.49
CA ARG A 150 6.71 -3.00 -17.30
C ARG A 150 8.13 -2.64 -17.74
N GLU A 151 8.26 -1.69 -18.66
CA GLU A 151 9.52 -1.11 -19.13
C GLU A 151 10.09 -0.04 -18.17
N GLY A 152 9.39 0.28 -17.07
CA GLY A 152 9.81 1.29 -16.10
C GLY A 152 9.56 2.73 -16.57
N GLN A 153 8.74 2.93 -17.60
CA GLN A 153 8.32 4.26 -18.05
C GLN A 153 7.16 4.76 -17.18
N LEU A 154 7.24 6.01 -16.74
CA LEU A 154 6.14 6.68 -16.06
C LEU A 154 5.01 6.92 -17.06
N ILE A 155 3.85 6.31 -16.80
CA ILE A 155 2.66 6.44 -17.63
C ILE A 155 1.75 7.56 -17.11
N GLU A 156 1.56 7.63 -15.80
CA GLU A 156 0.59 8.53 -15.20
C GLU A 156 1.05 8.98 -13.81
N THR A 157 0.69 10.22 -13.44
CA THR A 157 0.77 10.70 -12.06
C THR A 157 -0.58 11.24 -11.64
N ILE A 158 -1.13 10.65 -10.57
CA ILE A 158 -2.43 11.02 -9.99
C ILE A 158 -2.17 11.75 -8.67
N SER A 159 -2.72 12.96 -8.52
CA SER A 159 -2.72 13.67 -7.24
C SER A 159 -3.89 13.18 -6.40
N LEU A 160 -3.62 12.74 -5.17
CA LEU A 160 -4.63 12.20 -4.28
C LEU A 160 -5.34 13.33 -3.52
N PRO A 161 -6.68 13.23 -3.35
CA PRO A 161 -7.45 14.21 -2.59
C PRO A 161 -7.13 14.14 -1.09
#